data_AF-A0A537FVY2-F1
#
_entry.id   AF-A0A537FVY2-F1
#
_cell.length_a   1.000
_cell.length_b   1.000
_cell.length_c   1.000
_cell.angle_alpha   90.00
_cell.angle_beta   90.00
_cell.angle_gamma   90.00
#
_symmetry.space_group_name_H-M   'P 1'
#
loop_
_entity.id
_entity.type
_entity.pdbx_description
1 polymer ?
#
loop_
_entity_poly.entity_id
_entity_poly.type
_entity_poly.pdbx_seq_one_letter_code
_entity_poly.pdbx_strand_id
1 'polypeptide(L)'
;MRIALAADEETYSVIFSSLKHPLRRKILRVLAAGPKTFTEVLQQLGVDSAHFSYHLESLGDLIRKDEEGKYRLSNLGRAASSLMARVEEPLSW
;
A
#
# COMPACT_ATOMS: atom_id res chain seq x y z
N MET A 1 -26.62 14.24 -2.48
CA MET A 1 -25.40 14.84 -1.90
C MET A 1 -24.89 14.14 -0.62
N ARG A 2 -25.73 13.51 0.21
CA ARG A 2 -25.29 12.81 1.44
C ARG A 2 -24.52 11.48 1.23
N ILE A 3 -24.74 10.78 0.12
CA ILE A 3 -24.14 9.46 -0.13
C ILE A 3 -22.65 9.56 -0.50
N ALA A 4 -22.25 10.62 -1.22
CA ALA A 4 -20.87 10.79 -1.68
C ALA A 4 -19.89 11.01 -0.51
N LEU A 5 -20.27 11.83 0.49
CA LEU A 5 -19.41 12.12 1.64
C LEU A 5 -19.10 10.87 2.49
N ALA A 6 -20.07 9.96 2.63
CA ALA A 6 -19.88 8.72 3.38
C ALA A 6 -18.91 7.76 2.67
N ALA A 7 -19.00 7.65 1.34
CA ALA A 7 -18.08 6.85 0.53
C ALA A 7 -16.65 7.40 0.55
N ASP A 8 -16.52 8.74 0.56
CA ASP A 8 -15.23 9.40 0.69
C ASP A 8 -14.61 9.10 2.07
N GLU A 9 -15.38 9.23 3.16
CA GLU A 9 -14.92 8.96 4.53
C GLU A 9 -14.45 7.50 4.71
N GLU A 10 -15.19 6.54 4.15
CA GLU A 10 -14.80 5.13 4.13
C GLU A 10 -13.49 4.92 3.37
N THR A 11 -13.34 5.56 2.21
CA THR A 11 -12.11 5.50 1.41
C THR A 11 -10.89 6.02 2.19
N TYR A 12 -11.03 7.17 2.87
CA TYR A 12 -9.96 7.71 3.71
C TYR A 12 -9.63 6.80 4.90
N SER A 13 -10.65 6.21 5.53
CA SER A 13 -10.46 5.27 6.64
C SER A 13 -9.67 4.03 6.22
N VAL A 14 -9.99 3.45 5.06
CA VAL A 14 -9.25 2.32 4.47
C VAL A 14 -7.78 2.70 4.24
N ILE A 15 -7.53 3.83 3.56
CA ILE A 15 -6.15 4.28 3.30
C ILE A 15 -5.37 4.46 4.61
N PHE A 16 -5.96 5.14 5.60
CA PHE A 16 -5.28 5.47 6.85
C PHE A 16 -4.97 4.22 7.69
N SER A 17 -5.95 3.33 7.85
CA SER A 17 -5.77 2.07 8.58
C SER A 17 -4.73 1.16 7.91
N SER A 18 -4.81 1.01 6.59
CA SER A 18 -3.86 0.20 5.81
C SER A 18 -2.45 0.80 5.76
N LEU A 19 -2.23 2.10 5.99
CA LEU A 19 -0.90 2.72 5.89
C LEU A 19 -0.27 3.18 7.21
N LYS A 20 -0.95 2.98 8.34
CA LYS A 20 -0.41 3.24 9.69
C LYS A 20 0.98 2.61 9.94
N HIS A 21 1.20 1.37 9.48
CA HIS A 21 2.46 0.66 9.71
C HIS A 21 3.56 1.01 8.66
N PRO A 22 4.81 1.30 9.06
CA PRO A 22 5.88 1.69 8.14
C PRO A 22 6.23 0.61 7.11
N LEU A 23 6.13 -0.68 7.47
CA LEU A 23 6.42 -1.76 6.50
C LEU A 23 5.44 -1.73 5.32
N ARG A 24 4.15 -1.44 5.56
CA ARG A 24 3.13 -1.36 4.50
C ARG A 24 3.41 -0.24 3.51
N ARG A 25 3.90 0.90 4.00
CA ARG A 25 4.36 2.01 3.15
C ARG A 25 5.60 1.64 2.34
N LYS A 26 6.55 0.90 2.92
CA LYS A 26 7.71 0.36 2.19
C LYS A 26 7.27 -0.61 1.09
N ILE A 27 6.30 -1.49 1.35
CA ILE A 27 5.73 -2.40 0.35
C ILE A 27 5.14 -1.60 -0.81
N LEU A 28 4.30 -0.58 -0.54
CA LEU A 28 3.75 0.25 -1.62
C LEU A 28 4.84 0.93 -2.45
N ARG A 29 5.91 1.43 -1.81
CA ARG A 29 7.06 2.04 -2.52
C ARG A 29 7.79 1.04 -3.42
N VAL A 30 7.98 -0.20 -2.97
CA VAL A 30 8.56 -1.27 -3.79
C VAL A 30 7.67 -1.57 -5.01
N LEU A 31 6.36 -1.71 -4.78
CA LEU A 31 5.39 -2.02 -5.84
C LEU A 31 5.13 -0.83 -6.79
N ALA A 32 5.41 0.40 -6.36
CA ALA A 32 5.37 1.59 -7.21
C ALA A 32 6.45 1.56 -8.31
N ALA A 33 7.58 0.88 -8.06
CA ALA A 33 8.63 0.68 -9.06
C ALA A 33 8.29 -0.41 -10.09
N GLY A 34 7.27 -1.23 -9.83
CA GLY A 34 6.75 -2.22 -10.78
C GLY A 34 6.21 -3.49 -10.10
N PRO A 35 5.51 -4.36 -10.85
CA PRO A 35 4.97 -5.61 -10.33
C PRO A 35 6.07 -6.55 -9.83
N LYS A 36 5.85 -7.18 -8.68
CA LYS A 36 6.83 -8.05 -8.00
C LYS A 36 6.15 -9.28 -7.40
N THR A 37 6.82 -10.43 -7.39
CA THR A 37 6.34 -11.61 -6.66
C THR A 37 6.45 -11.41 -5.15
N PHE A 38 5.79 -12.29 -4.37
CA PHE A 38 5.92 -12.30 -2.91
C PHE A 38 7.39 -12.36 -2.46
N THR A 39 8.17 -13.27 -3.05
CA THR A 39 9.57 -13.51 -2.67
C THR A 39 10.48 -12.35 -3.04
N GLU A 40 10.26 -11.69 -4.19
CA GLU A 40 11.02 -10.50 -4.58
C GLU A 40 10.84 -9.35 -3.59
N VAL A 41 9.60 -9.07 -3.16
CA VAL A 41 9.33 -8.01 -2.18
C VAL A 41 9.91 -8.37 -0.82
N LEU A 42 9.72 -9.62 -0.38
CA LEU A 42 10.24 -10.11 0.89
C LEU A 42 11.76 -10.00 0.97
N GLN A 43 12.47 -10.44 -0.09
CA GLN A 43 13.93 -10.35 -0.17
C GLN A 43 14.41 -8.90 -0.21
N GLN A 44 13.74 -8.03 -0.98
CA GLN A 44 14.12 -6.62 -1.08
C GLN A 44 13.93 -5.86 0.24
N LEU A 45 12.94 -6.25 1.05
CA LEU A 45 12.66 -5.60 2.34
C LEU A 45 13.39 -6.25 3.53
N GLY A 46 13.97 -7.44 3.35
CA GLY A 46 14.73 -8.13 4.39
C GLY A 46 13.87 -8.51 5.61
N VAL A 47 12.63 -8.89 5.39
CA VAL A 47 11.65 -9.25 6.45
C VAL A 47 11.33 -10.73 6.43
N ASP A 48 10.88 -11.28 7.56
CA ASP A 48 10.44 -12.68 7.63
C ASP A 48 9.07 -12.87 6.95
N SER A 49 8.80 -14.11 6.52
CA SER A 49 7.63 -14.46 5.70
C SER A 49 6.30 -14.32 6.43
N ALA A 50 6.25 -14.66 7.72
CA ALA A 50 5.01 -14.59 8.51
C ALA A 50 4.60 -13.14 8.72
N HIS A 51 5.56 -12.29 9.11
CA HIS A 51 5.37 -10.87 9.30
C HIS A 51 5.02 -10.16 7.98
N PHE A 52 5.70 -10.53 6.88
CA PHE A 52 5.40 -9.99 5.56
C PHE A 52 3.99 -10.35 5.08
N SER A 53 3.57 -11.61 5.22
CA SER A 53 2.23 -12.07 4.84
C SER A 53 1.13 -11.26 5.53
N TYR A 54 1.24 -11.08 6.85
CA TYR A 54 0.30 -10.28 7.63
C TYR A 54 0.17 -8.84 7.11
N HIS A 55 1.30 -8.20 6.81
CA HIS A 55 1.29 -6.83 6.29
C HIS A 55 0.81 -6.71 4.86
N LEU A 56 1.09 -7.71 4.03
CA LEU A 56 0.65 -7.76 2.64
C LEU A 56 -0.88 -7.95 2.56
N GLU A 57 -1.45 -8.83 3.37
CA GLU A 57 -2.90 -9.02 3.49
C GLU A 57 -3.60 -7.74 3.99
N SER A 58 -3.01 -7.08 4.99
CA SER A 58 -3.54 -5.82 5.55
C SER A 58 -3.58 -4.65 4.54
N LEU A 59 -2.90 -4.76 3.39
CA LEU A 59 -2.97 -3.75 2.33
C LEU A 59 -4.27 -3.86 1.52
N GLY A 60 -4.97 -4.99 1.56
CA GLY A 60 -6.29 -5.17 0.93
C GLY A 60 -6.37 -4.59 -0.49
N ASP A 61 -7.36 -3.73 -0.71
CA ASP A 61 -7.66 -3.11 -2.00
C ASP A 61 -6.58 -2.16 -2.54
N LEU A 62 -5.54 -1.84 -1.75
CA LEU A 62 -4.40 -1.04 -2.22
C LEU A 62 -3.50 -1.82 -3.18
N ILE A 63 -3.54 -3.14 -3.12
CA ILE A 63 -2.74 -4.02 -3.99
C ILE A 63 -3.63 -5.02 -4.72
N ARG A 64 -3.12 -5.57 -5.81
CA ARG A 64 -3.74 -6.69 -6.53
C ARG A 64 -2.67 -7.72 -6.88
N LYS A 65 -3.05 -8.99 -6.90
CA LYS A 65 -2.24 -10.08 -7.41
C LYS A 65 -2.77 -10.47 -8.80
N ASP A 66 -1.89 -10.57 -9.77
CA ASP A 66 -2.25 -11.04 -11.12
C ASP A 66 -2.16 -12.58 -11.24
N GLU A 67 -2.47 -13.06 -12.43
CA GLU A 67 -2.46 -14.49 -12.79
C GLU A 67 -1.06 -15.10 -12.74
N GLU A 68 0.00 -14.30 -12.95
CA GLU A 68 1.39 -14.73 -12.79
C GLU A 68 1.87 -14.71 -11.32
N GLY A 69 0.98 -14.33 -10.40
CA GLY A 69 1.25 -14.26 -8.97
C GLY A 69 2.06 -13.05 -8.53
N LYS A 70 2.20 -12.03 -9.38
CA LYS A 70 2.86 -10.77 -9.04
C LYS A 70 1.87 -9.80 -8.41
N TYR A 71 2.34 -9.11 -7.38
CA TYR A 71 1.64 -8.01 -6.73
C TYR A 71 1.93 -6.71 -7.46
N ARG A 72 0.91 -5.86 -7.55
CA ARG A 72 0.97 -4.51 -8.14
C ARG A 72 0.05 -3.56 -7.39
N LEU A 73 0.33 -2.26 -7.45
CA LEU A 73 -0.58 -1.25 -6.91
C LEU A 73 -1.90 -1.23 -7.68
N SER A 74 -3.01 -1.12 -6.97
CA SER A 74 -4.29 -0.72 -7.54
C SER A 74 -4.31 0.79 -7.84
N ASN A 75 -5.40 1.30 -8.42
CA ASN A 75 -5.60 2.75 -8.55
C ASN A 75 -5.61 3.44 -7.17
N LEU A 76 -6.32 2.84 -6.21
CA LEU A 76 -6.38 3.32 -4.83
C LEU A 76 -4.99 3.27 -4.17
N GLY A 77 -4.25 2.18 -4.37
CA GLY A 77 -2.88 2.04 -3.86
C GLY A 77 -1.90 3.08 -4.42
N ARG A 78 -2.00 3.43 -5.70
CA ARG A 78 -1.21 4.51 -6.31
C ARG A 78 -1.52 5.87 -5.68
N ALA A 79 -2.81 6.20 -5.54
CA ALA A 79 -3.25 7.43 -4.90
C ALA A 79 -2.77 7.50 -3.44
N ALA A 80 -2.98 6.42 -2.69
CA ALA A 80 -2.59 6.31 -1.29
C ALA A 80 -1.07 6.40 -1.09
N SER A 81 -0.28 5.73 -1.93
CA SER A 81 1.19 5.82 -1.89
C SER A 81 1.68 7.25 -2.18
N SER A 82 1.05 7.93 -3.13
CA SER A 82 1.41 9.30 -3.50
C SER A 82 1.04 10.30 -2.40
N LEU A 83 -0.14 10.13 -1.79
CA LEU A 83 -0.58 10.92 -0.64
C LEU A 83 0.40 10.78 0.53
N MET A 84 0.73 9.55 0.92
CA MET A 84 1.63 9.31 2.06
C MET A 84 3.05 9.81 1.79
N ALA A 85 3.56 9.69 0.57
CA ALA A 85 4.87 10.23 0.21
C ALA A 85 4.95 11.75 0.44
N ARG A 86 3.88 12.48 0.11
CA ARG A 86 3.78 13.93 0.34
C ARG A 86 3.61 14.30 1.82
N VAL A 87 2.93 13.46 2.60
CA VAL A 87 2.77 13.67 4.06
C VAL A 87 4.09 13.42 4.81
N GLU A 88 4.89 12.46 4.35
CA GLU A 88 6.19 12.12 4.93
C GLU A 88 7.33 13.03 4.47
N GLU A 89 7.09 13.84 3.43
CA GLU A 89 8.08 14.75 2.90
C GLU A 89 8.52 15.72 4.01
N PRO A 90 9.81 15.79 4.34
CA PRO A 90 10.30 16.74 5.32
C PRO A 90 9.89 18.15 4.89
N LEU A 91 9.29 18.91 5.82
CA LEU A 91 8.99 20.32 5.58
C LEU A 91 10.32 21.04 5.29
N SER A 92 10.52 21.39 4.02
CA SER A 92 11.63 22.22 3.56
C SER A 92 11.09 23.63 3.36
N TRP A 93 11.10 24.40 4.44
CA TRP A 93 10.91 25.85 4.41
C TRP A 93 12.05 26.52 5.16
#